data_AF-A0A961DMF9-F1
#
_entry.id   AF-A0A961DMF9-F1
#
_cell.length_a   1.000
_cell.length_b   1.000
_cell.length_c   1.000
_cell.angle_alpha   90.00
_cell.angle_beta   90.00
_cell.angle_gamma   90.00
#
_symmetry.space_group_name_H-M   'P 1'
#
loop_
_entity.id
_entity.type
_entity.pdbx_description
1 polymer ?
#
loop_
_entity_poly.entity_id
_entity_poly.type
_entity_poly.pdbx_seq_one_letter_code
_entity_poly.pdbx_strand_id
1 'polypeptide(L)'
;MDSTIESAVGDGDVARLYSRGSVEAPFQLPRDGVYRLRVSAYAQQAGPDIARMALTIGAQPTEEWEIPEGRSEPGLREIELRLPAGRNQIALSFVNDYYNEDHPDPKQRDRNLFIDWLEVIGPIDRVAPTLGEAWIFAADPGRGSVRHRTHAVLEELLSRLWRRPARSAEVRRLAQISKARLEDGENFRSAIRSALTAALASPSFVFRLEPGGKGRGHKSVELDDFEVATRLSYFLWSSAPDDTLRRRARRGELQVFEILVAETRRMLADERADALALNFAAQWLELRNLEDAQPDADAFPEFDEALRRSMARESELLFETVLRERRDIRELLTADYSHYDERLARHYGAVGAFDTHFRRVDLIDGPRRGLLGHAG
;
A
#
# COMPACT_ATOMS: atom_id res chain seq x y z
N MET A 1 -16.48 6.28 6.10
CA MET A 1 -17.00 5.24 6.99
C MET A 1 -16.86 5.83 8.37
N ASP A 2 -17.97 5.99 9.07
CA ASP A 2 -17.94 6.20 10.51
C ASP A 2 -17.78 4.79 11.09
N SER A 3 -16.53 4.32 11.19
CA SER A 3 -16.20 3.08 11.89
C SER A 3 -16.13 3.40 13.37
N THR A 4 -16.97 2.74 14.17
CA THR A 4 -16.83 2.67 15.62
C THR A 4 -15.51 1.96 15.93
N ILE A 5 -14.57 2.66 16.57
CA ILE A 5 -13.24 2.12 16.85
C ILE A 5 -13.24 1.33 18.16
N GLU A 6 -13.96 1.79 19.18
CA GLU A 6 -14.01 1.15 20.50
C GLU A 6 -15.21 1.67 21.30
N SER A 7 -15.83 0.78 22.10
CA SER A 7 -16.70 1.13 23.22
C SER A 7 -15.97 0.76 24.51
N ALA A 8 -15.76 1.73 25.39
CA ALA A 8 -14.97 1.52 26.61
C ALA A 8 -15.82 1.18 27.84
N VAL A 9 -17.14 1.33 27.74
CA VAL A 9 -18.09 0.88 28.76
C VAL A 9 -19.05 -0.06 28.04
N GLY A 10 -18.82 -1.36 28.21
CA GLY A 10 -19.43 -2.42 27.40
C GLY A 10 -20.95 -2.44 27.49
N ASP A 11 -21.55 -3.02 26.46
CA ASP A 11 -22.99 -3.25 26.27
C ASP A 11 -23.67 -3.76 27.57
N GLY A 12 -24.16 -2.83 28.41
CA GLY A 12 -24.95 -3.09 29.62
C GLY A 12 -24.35 -2.73 30.99
N ASP A 13 -23.06 -2.36 31.10
CA ASP A 13 -22.46 -1.96 32.39
C ASP A 13 -22.39 -0.43 32.52
N VAL A 14 -23.03 0.16 33.53
CA VAL A 14 -22.98 1.62 33.77
C VAL A 14 -21.84 1.95 34.74
N ALA A 15 -20.92 2.84 34.34
CA ALA A 15 -19.89 3.34 35.25
C ALA A 15 -20.50 4.35 36.24
N ARG A 16 -20.22 4.17 37.55
CA ARG A 16 -20.86 4.91 38.64
C ARG A 16 -19.81 5.68 39.43
N LEU A 17 -19.97 7.01 39.51
CA LEU A 17 -19.10 7.90 40.25
C LEU A 17 -19.90 8.50 41.40
N TYR A 18 -19.68 7.96 42.62
CA TYR A 18 -20.37 8.40 43.85
C TYR A 18 -19.66 9.53 44.59
N SER A 19 -18.54 9.99 44.07
CA SER A 19 -17.78 11.12 44.56
C SER A 19 -16.87 11.62 43.43
N ARG A 20 -16.11 12.69 43.66
CA ARG A 20 -15.14 13.16 42.66
C ARG A 20 -14.22 12.02 42.22
N GLY A 21 -14.20 11.75 40.92
CA GLY A 21 -13.44 10.66 40.34
C GLY A 21 -13.57 10.63 38.83
N SER A 22 -12.80 9.76 38.20
CA SER A 22 -12.69 9.68 36.74
C SER A 22 -12.81 8.25 36.26
N VAL A 23 -13.46 8.06 35.13
CA VAL A 23 -13.43 6.82 34.35
C VAL A 23 -12.48 7.05 33.19
N GLU A 24 -11.43 6.23 33.11
CA GLU A 24 -10.41 6.32 32.06
C GLU A 24 -10.58 5.19 31.04
N ALA A 25 -10.49 5.55 29.77
CA ALA A 25 -10.64 4.66 28.63
C ALA A 25 -9.45 4.84 27.69
N PRO A 26 -8.50 3.88 27.64
CA PRO A 26 -7.50 3.87 26.58
C PRO A 26 -8.15 3.45 25.26
N PHE A 27 -7.68 4.02 24.15
CA PHE A 27 -8.11 3.62 22.82
C PHE A 27 -6.98 3.75 21.81
N GLN A 28 -7.05 2.96 20.74
CA GLN A 28 -6.03 2.93 19.69
C GLN A 28 -6.56 3.53 18.39
N LEU A 29 -5.97 4.65 17.96
CA LEU A 29 -6.33 5.30 16.71
C LEU A 29 -5.44 4.86 15.54
N PRO A 30 -6.01 4.50 14.38
CA PRO A 30 -5.25 4.00 13.24
C PRO A 30 -4.45 5.08 12.51
N ARG A 31 -4.80 6.36 12.66
CA ARG A 31 -4.10 7.49 12.04
C ARG A 31 -4.44 8.81 12.72
N ASP A 32 -3.71 9.87 12.38
CA ASP A 32 -4.09 11.24 12.69
C ASP A 32 -5.38 11.58 11.93
N GLY A 33 -6.31 12.27 12.57
CA GLY A 33 -7.56 12.68 11.90
C GLY A 33 -8.56 13.35 12.81
N VAL A 34 -9.70 13.75 12.24
CA VAL A 34 -10.87 14.22 12.99
C VAL A 34 -11.69 13.01 13.43
N TYR A 35 -12.07 12.96 14.70
CA TYR A 35 -12.87 11.91 15.31
C TYR A 35 -14.06 12.53 16.02
N ARG A 36 -15.19 11.83 16.02
CA ARG A 36 -16.38 12.18 16.80
C ARG A 36 -16.44 11.31 18.04
N LEU A 37 -16.48 11.95 19.21
CA LEU A 37 -16.73 11.31 20.49
C LEU A 37 -18.19 11.47 20.84
N ARG A 38 -18.81 10.38 21.31
CA ARG A 38 -20.21 10.36 21.76
C ARG A 38 -20.27 9.76 23.15
N VAL A 39 -20.92 10.45 24.08
CA VAL A 39 -21.04 10.04 25.49
C VAL A 39 -22.50 10.04 25.90
N SER A 40 -22.99 8.91 26.41
CA SER A 40 -24.29 8.81 27.07
C SER A 40 -24.09 8.85 28.58
N ALA A 41 -24.71 9.81 29.26
CA ALA A 41 -24.58 9.99 30.69
C ALA A 41 -25.87 10.53 31.33
N TYR A 42 -26.02 10.28 32.63
CA TYR A 42 -27.10 10.81 33.45
C TYR A 42 -26.59 11.01 34.88
N ALA A 43 -27.35 11.70 35.71
CA ALA A 43 -26.97 11.95 37.09
C ALA A 43 -28.14 11.82 38.07
N GLN A 44 -27.79 11.50 39.32
CA GLN A 44 -28.65 11.72 40.46
C GLN A 44 -28.33 13.12 41.00
N GLN A 45 -29.32 14.01 40.97
CA GLN A 45 -29.13 15.39 41.41
C GLN A 45 -29.28 15.50 42.93
N ALA A 46 -28.44 16.34 43.53
CA ALA A 46 -28.56 16.78 44.92
C ALA A 46 -27.90 18.15 45.08
N GLY A 47 -28.39 18.95 46.04
CA GLY A 47 -27.87 20.29 46.31
C GLY A 47 -28.28 21.34 45.27
N PRO A 48 -27.68 22.54 45.30
CA PRO A 48 -28.14 23.68 44.51
C PRO A 48 -27.72 23.68 43.03
N ASP A 49 -26.72 22.86 42.66
CA ASP A 49 -26.15 22.84 41.31
C ASP A 49 -26.50 21.54 40.55
N ILE A 50 -26.34 21.57 39.22
CA ILE A 50 -26.46 20.39 38.36
C ILE A 50 -25.14 19.61 38.35
N ALA A 51 -25.20 18.28 38.31
CA ALA A 51 -23.99 17.45 38.14
C ALA A 51 -23.22 17.82 36.87
N ARG A 52 -21.89 17.87 36.96
CA ARG A 52 -21.00 18.23 35.86
C ARG A 52 -20.00 17.13 35.56
N MET A 53 -19.81 16.89 34.27
CA MET A 53 -18.86 15.93 33.74
C MET A 53 -17.82 16.65 32.88
N ALA A 54 -16.54 16.45 33.17
CA ALA A 54 -15.45 16.96 32.36
C ALA A 54 -14.85 15.86 31.49
N LEU A 55 -14.62 16.17 30.21
CA LEU A 55 -13.88 15.36 29.26
C LEU A 55 -12.43 15.86 29.17
N THR A 56 -11.50 14.92 29.29
CA THR A 56 -10.08 15.15 29.05
C THR A 56 -9.54 14.13 28.05
N ILE A 57 -8.58 14.56 27.23
CA ILE A 57 -7.81 13.68 26.34
C ILE A 57 -6.35 13.74 26.78
N GLY A 58 -5.82 12.62 27.26
CA GLY A 58 -4.54 12.57 27.97
C GLY A 58 -4.57 13.51 29.17
N ALA A 59 -3.68 14.50 29.20
CA ALA A 59 -3.62 15.52 30.27
C ALA A 59 -4.33 16.85 29.90
N GLN A 60 -4.97 16.95 28.73
CA GLN A 60 -5.53 18.20 28.23
C GLN A 60 -7.06 18.28 28.51
N PRO A 61 -7.52 19.31 29.25
CA PRO A 61 -8.94 19.62 29.37
C PRO A 61 -9.54 19.93 28.00
N THR A 62 -10.65 19.27 27.68
CA THR A 62 -11.30 19.41 26.36
C THR A 62 -12.65 20.11 26.49
N GLU A 63 -13.58 19.56 27.27
CA GLU A 63 -14.93 20.10 27.45
C GLU A 63 -15.47 19.80 28.85
N GLU A 64 -16.45 20.59 29.29
CA GLU A 64 -17.23 20.34 30.51
C GLU A 64 -18.72 20.48 30.20
N TRP A 65 -19.51 19.51 30.64
CA TRP A 65 -20.95 19.47 30.40
C TRP A 65 -21.73 19.40 31.70
N GLU A 66 -22.84 20.15 31.77
CA GLU A 66 -23.88 19.91 32.76
C GLU A 66 -24.72 18.69 32.34
N ILE A 67 -25.04 17.84 33.30
CA ILE A 67 -25.77 16.57 33.13
C ILE A 67 -27.06 16.65 33.95
N PRO A 68 -28.09 17.39 33.47
CA PRO A 68 -29.40 17.44 34.13
C PRO A 68 -30.20 16.15 34.01
N GLU A 69 -29.85 15.28 33.04
CA GLU A 69 -30.61 14.10 32.68
C GLU A 69 -30.64 13.03 33.78
N GLY A 70 -31.76 12.33 33.88
CA GLY A 70 -31.98 11.24 34.83
C GLY A 70 -31.92 9.87 34.17
N ARG A 71 -31.90 8.82 34.99
CA ARG A 71 -31.70 7.42 34.55
C ARG A 71 -32.67 6.93 33.46
N SER A 72 -33.91 7.43 33.43
CA SER A 72 -34.93 6.99 32.46
C SER A 72 -34.68 7.51 31.05
N GLU A 73 -33.93 8.61 30.92
CA GLU A 73 -33.63 9.26 29.65
C GLU A 73 -32.22 9.86 29.72
N PRO A 74 -31.16 9.04 29.58
CA PRO A 74 -29.79 9.53 29.57
C PRO A 74 -29.53 10.53 28.44
N GLY A 75 -28.73 11.55 28.73
CA GLY A 75 -28.36 12.58 27.78
C GLY A 75 -27.19 12.17 26.90
N LEU A 76 -27.24 12.53 25.62
CA LEU A 76 -26.14 12.37 24.67
C LEU A 76 -25.31 13.66 24.59
N ARG A 77 -23.98 13.52 24.60
CA ARG A 77 -23.02 14.59 24.32
C ARG A 77 -22.14 14.18 23.15
N GLU A 78 -21.94 15.08 22.20
CA GLU A 78 -21.11 14.83 21.02
C GLU A 78 -20.10 15.95 20.83
N ILE A 79 -18.87 15.59 20.45
CA ILE A 79 -17.83 16.54 20.08
C ILE A 79 -16.97 15.96 18.96
N GLU A 80 -16.55 16.81 18.02
CA GLU A 80 -15.57 16.46 16.99
C GLU A 80 -14.22 17.12 17.31
N LEU A 81 -13.16 16.33 17.34
CA LEU A 81 -11.80 16.79 17.64
C LEU A 81 -10.77 16.09 16.77
N ARG A 82 -9.66 16.79 16.53
CA ARG A 82 -8.50 16.21 15.84
C ARG A 82 -7.61 15.50 16.84
N LEU A 83 -7.40 14.20 16.63
CA LEU A 83 -6.60 13.34 17.48
C LEU A 83 -5.41 12.73 16.72
N PRO A 84 -4.26 12.52 17.37
CA PRO A 84 -3.11 11.84 16.77
C PRO A 84 -3.31 10.32 16.68
N ALA A 85 -2.64 9.69 15.73
CA ALA A 85 -2.53 8.25 15.61
C ALA A 85 -1.91 7.64 16.87
N GLY A 86 -2.20 6.36 17.10
CA GLY A 86 -1.60 5.62 18.20
C GLY A 86 -2.49 5.57 19.43
N ARG A 87 -1.87 5.29 20.57
CA ARG A 87 -2.56 5.12 21.85
C ARG A 87 -2.96 6.49 22.39
N ASN A 88 -4.25 6.65 22.65
CA ASN A 88 -4.84 7.81 23.28
C ASN A 88 -5.58 7.38 24.55
N GLN A 89 -5.92 8.34 25.41
CA GLN A 89 -6.64 8.10 26.64
C GLN A 89 -7.71 9.17 26.82
N ILE A 90 -8.95 8.75 27.00
CA ILE A 90 -10.06 9.63 27.40
C ILE A 90 -10.27 9.46 28.90
N ALA A 91 -10.51 10.55 29.62
CA ALA A 91 -11.08 10.47 30.95
C ALA A 91 -12.35 11.33 31.07
N LEU A 92 -13.40 10.72 31.63
CA LEU A 92 -14.66 11.38 31.98
C LEU A 92 -14.72 11.52 33.49
N SER A 93 -14.78 12.75 33.99
CA SER A 93 -14.61 13.05 35.41
C SER A 93 -15.84 13.71 36.02
N PHE A 94 -16.24 13.28 37.21
CA PHE A 94 -17.26 13.95 38.01
C PHE A 94 -16.60 15.07 38.83
N VAL A 95 -16.88 16.33 38.49
CA VAL A 95 -16.08 17.47 38.98
C VAL A 95 -16.70 18.25 40.14
N ASN A 96 -18.02 18.14 40.34
CA ASN A 96 -18.76 18.92 41.33
C ASN A 96 -19.63 18.04 42.25
N ASP A 97 -18.95 17.10 42.90
CA ASP A 97 -19.52 16.27 43.97
C ASP A 97 -20.19 17.09 45.08
N TYR A 98 -21.26 16.53 45.66
CA TYR A 98 -22.05 17.13 46.74
C TYR A 98 -22.62 16.05 47.66
N TYR A 99 -22.38 16.20 48.96
CA TYR A 99 -22.88 15.29 50.00
C TYR A 99 -23.39 16.06 51.23
N ASN A 100 -24.58 15.71 51.70
CA ASN A 100 -25.22 16.23 52.91
C ASN A 100 -26.09 15.15 53.55
N GLU A 101 -25.52 14.42 54.51
CA GLU A 101 -26.19 13.29 55.19
C GLU A 101 -27.46 13.66 55.95
N ASP A 102 -27.52 14.89 56.48
CA ASP A 102 -28.60 15.39 57.34
C ASP A 102 -29.81 15.93 56.55
N HIS A 103 -29.74 15.94 55.21
CA HIS A 103 -30.84 16.46 54.40
C HIS A 103 -32.13 15.62 54.65
N PRO A 104 -33.28 16.28 54.90
CA PRO A 104 -34.53 15.58 55.25
C PRO A 104 -35.06 14.69 54.12
N ASP A 105 -34.83 15.07 52.86
CA ASP A 105 -35.07 14.21 51.70
C ASP A 105 -33.82 13.39 51.36
N PRO A 106 -33.87 12.03 51.46
CA PRO A 106 -32.75 11.16 51.11
C PRO A 106 -32.24 11.31 49.69
N LYS A 107 -33.10 11.71 48.73
CA LYS A 107 -32.68 11.88 47.33
C LYS A 107 -31.77 13.08 47.12
N GLN A 108 -31.83 14.05 48.03
CA GLN A 108 -31.06 15.29 48.01
C GLN A 108 -29.79 15.22 48.87
N ARG A 109 -29.46 14.04 49.40
CA ARG A 109 -28.27 13.85 50.25
C ARG A 109 -26.99 13.71 49.46
N ASP A 110 -27.06 13.22 48.22
CA ASP A 110 -25.88 12.77 47.51
C ASP A 110 -26.04 12.92 46.00
N ARG A 111 -25.05 13.55 45.36
CA ARG A 111 -25.03 13.81 43.92
C ARG A 111 -24.10 12.80 43.27
N ASN A 112 -24.62 12.06 42.29
CA ASN A 112 -23.87 10.97 41.66
C ASN A 112 -23.90 11.10 40.14
N LEU A 113 -22.80 10.76 39.48
CA LEU A 113 -22.69 10.74 38.02
C LEU A 113 -22.64 9.30 37.50
N PHE A 114 -23.36 9.06 36.41
CA PHE A 114 -23.44 7.76 35.75
C PHE A 114 -23.12 7.91 34.26
N ILE A 115 -22.18 7.10 33.78
CA ILE A 115 -21.80 7.05 32.37
C ILE A 115 -22.25 5.71 31.81
N ASP A 116 -23.15 5.76 30.84
CA ASP A 116 -23.75 4.58 30.22
C ASP A 116 -22.79 4.00 29.17
N TRP A 117 -22.37 4.82 28.21
CA TRP A 117 -21.37 4.43 27.23
C TRP A 117 -20.58 5.62 26.67
N LEU A 118 -19.40 5.30 26.13
CA LEU A 118 -18.53 6.20 25.38
C LEU A 118 -18.17 5.51 24.06
N GLU A 119 -18.37 6.22 22.95
CA GLU A 119 -18.08 5.74 21.60
C GLU A 119 -17.13 6.70 20.88
N VAL A 120 -16.09 6.14 20.24
CA VAL A 120 -15.18 6.90 19.36
C VAL A 120 -15.45 6.51 17.91
N ILE A 121 -15.89 7.47 17.10
CA ILE A 121 -16.21 7.29 15.69
C ILE A 121 -15.20 8.03 14.84
N GLY A 122 -14.65 7.33 13.85
CA GLY A 122 -13.86 7.97 12.79
C GLY A 122 -12.65 7.15 12.38
N PRO A 123 -11.63 7.79 11.80
CA PRO A 123 -11.56 9.21 11.52
C PRO A 123 -12.58 9.63 10.44
N ILE A 124 -13.35 10.70 10.70
CA ILE A 124 -14.46 11.20 9.87
C ILE A 124 -14.01 12.19 8.79
N ASP A 125 -12.78 12.70 8.89
CA ASP A 125 -12.21 13.56 7.87
C ASP A 125 -11.83 12.78 6.60
N ARG A 126 -12.04 13.42 5.44
CA ARG A 126 -11.67 12.85 4.15
C ARG A 126 -10.16 12.84 4.00
N VAL A 127 -9.56 11.66 3.92
CA VAL A 127 -8.16 11.50 3.51
C VAL A 127 -8.04 11.85 2.03
N ALA A 128 -6.99 12.60 1.67
CA ALA A 128 -6.58 12.69 0.27
C ALA A 128 -6.34 11.27 -0.27
N PRO A 129 -6.84 10.93 -1.47
CA PRO A 129 -6.65 9.60 -2.00
C PRO A 129 -5.14 9.28 -2.10
N THR A 130 -4.76 8.06 -1.72
CA THR A 130 -3.39 7.59 -2.00
C THR A 130 -3.11 7.65 -3.50
N LEU A 131 -1.84 7.64 -3.92
CA LEU A 131 -1.50 7.58 -5.35
C LEU A 131 -2.18 6.38 -6.04
N GLY A 132 -2.29 5.24 -5.35
CA GLY A 132 -3.01 4.07 -5.83
C GLY A 132 -4.51 4.31 -5.98
N GLU A 133 -5.16 4.92 -4.98
CA GLU A 133 -6.58 5.27 -5.08
C GLU A 133 -6.84 6.29 -6.19
N ALA A 134 -6.00 7.31 -6.29
CA ALA A 134 -6.09 8.31 -7.36
C ALA A 134 -5.95 7.65 -8.74
N TRP A 135 -5.06 6.67 -8.88
CA TRP A 135 -4.88 5.90 -10.11
C TRP A 135 -6.09 4.99 -10.41
N ILE A 136 -6.65 4.32 -9.40
CA ILE A 136 -7.81 3.43 -9.55
C ILE A 136 -9.05 4.21 -9.98
N PHE A 137 -9.30 5.36 -9.34
CA PHE A 137 -10.48 6.18 -9.57
C PHE A 137 -10.24 7.32 -10.56
N ALA A 138 -9.12 7.31 -11.31
CA ALA A 138 -8.78 8.38 -12.26
C ALA A 138 -9.86 8.61 -13.34
N ALA A 139 -10.57 7.54 -13.71
CA ALA A 139 -11.65 7.59 -14.70
C ALA A 139 -13.05 7.75 -14.07
N ASP A 140 -13.15 7.94 -12.75
CA ASP A 140 -14.43 8.22 -12.10
C ASP A 140 -14.90 9.65 -12.45
N PRO A 141 -16.03 9.85 -13.15
CA PRO A 141 -16.50 11.18 -13.49
C PRO A 141 -16.97 11.99 -12.27
N GLY A 142 -17.05 11.38 -11.09
CA GLY A 142 -17.42 12.01 -9.81
C GLY A 142 -18.91 12.37 -9.69
N ARG A 143 -19.64 12.39 -10.81
CA ARG A 143 -21.07 12.67 -10.93
C ARG A 143 -21.77 11.65 -11.82
N GLY A 144 -23.10 11.62 -11.75
CA GLY A 144 -23.94 10.69 -12.53
C GLY A 144 -24.31 9.42 -11.76
N SER A 145 -25.00 8.51 -12.43
CA SER A 145 -25.48 7.28 -11.80
C SER A 145 -24.32 6.39 -11.36
N VAL A 146 -24.52 5.64 -10.27
CA VAL A 146 -23.52 4.68 -9.77
C VAL A 146 -23.10 3.71 -10.86
N ARG A 147 -24.06 3.23 -11.66
CA ARG A 147 -23.80 2.38 -12.82
C ARG A 147 -22.83 3.03 -13.83
N HIS A 148 -23.06 4.29 -14.19
CA HIS A 148 -22.19 5.01 -15.13
C HIS A 148 -20.76 5.16 -14.58
N ARG A 149 -20.64 5.56 -13.31
CA ARG A 149 -19.36 5.69 -12.62
C ARG A 149 -18.61 4.36 -12.52
N THR A 150 -19.29 3.29 -12.11
CA THR A 150 -18.73 1.93 -12.06
C THR A 150 -18.19 1.51 -13.43
N HIS A 151 -18.96 1.73 -14.49
CA HIS A 151 -18.55 1.37 -15.84
C HIS A 151 -17.30 2.15 -16.29
N ALA A 152 -17.26 3.47 -16.08
CA ALA A 152 -16.12 4.29 -16.46
C ALA A 152 -14.83 3.87 -15.74
N VAL A 153 -14.91 3.66 -14.43
CA VAL A 153 -13.77 3.19 -13.61
C VAL A 153 -13.28 1.82 -14.07
N LEU A 154 -14.20 0.86 -14.23
CA LEU A 154 -13.83 -0.51 -14.63
C LEU A 154 -13.31 -0.58 -16.07
N GLU A 155 -13.85 0.19 -17.00
CA GLU A 155 -13.37 0.18 -18.39
C GLU A 155 -11.89 0.59 -18.49
N GLU A 156 -11.49 1.67 -17.80
CA GLU A 156 -10.10 2.12 -17.78
C GLU A 156 -9.20 1.16 -17.01
N LEU A 157 -9.62 0.72 -15.81
CA LEU A 157 -8.86 -0.22 -14.99
C LEU A 157 -8.59 -1.53 -15.73
N LEU A 158 -9.62 -2.14 -16.28
CA LEU A 158 -9.49 -3.40 -16.99
C LEU A 158 -8.64 -3.25 -18.25
N SER A 159 -8.74 -2.11 -18.94
CA SER A 159 -7.93 -1.86 -20.12
C SER A 159 -6.44 -1.78 -19.79
N ARG A 160 -6.09 -1.24 -18.62
CA ARG A 160 -4.71 -1.21 -18.12
C ARG A 160 -4.26 -2.57 -17.61
N LEU A 161 -5.06 -3.20 -16.74
CA LEU A 161 -4.72 -4.45 -16.06
C LEU A 161 -4.59 -5.62 -17.03
N TRP A 162 -5.45 -5.68 -18.04
CA TRP A 162 -5.42 -6.73 -19.05
C TRP A 162 -4.68 -6.31 -20.32
N ARG A 163 -4.11 -5.09 -20.32
CA ARG A 163 -3.15 -4.57 -21.32
C ARG A 163 -3.71 -4.48 -22.73
N ARG A 164 -5.03 -4.45 -22.87
CA ARG A 164 -5.78 -4.27 -24.12
C ARG A 164 -7.12 -3.61 -23.80
N PRO A 165 -7.83 -3.04 -24.79
CA PRO A 165 -9.16 -2.49 -24.56
C PRO A 165 -10.08 -3.55 -23.91
N ALA A 166 -10.67 -3.19 -22.77
CA ALA A 166 -11.62 -4.04 -22.08
C ALA A 166 -12.88 -4.19 -22.95
N ARG A 167 -13.35 -5.42 -23.14
CA ARG A 167 -14.57 -5.66 -23.90
C ARG A 167 -15.76 -5.29 -23.03
N SER A 168 -16.79 -4.69 -23.63
CA SER A 168 -17.97 -4.24 -22.86
C SER A 168 -18.66 -5.35 -22.07
N ALA A 169 -18.60 -6.60 -22.55
CA ALA A 169 -19.10 -7.77 -21.82
C ALA A 169 -18.29 -8.06 -20.54
N GLU A 170 -16.98 -7.87 -20.58
CA GLU A 170 -16.09 -8.07 -19.44
C GLU A 170 -16.33 -7.01 -18.37
N VAL A 171 -16.45 -5.74 -18.80
CA VAL A 171 -16.82 -4.61 -17.93
C VAL A 171 -18.18 -4.87 -17.27
N ARG A 172 -19.19 -5.26 -18.05
CA ARG A 172 -20.53 -5.58 -17.52
C ARG A 172 -20.49 -6.69 -16.47
N ARG A 173 -19.74 -7.75 -16.72
CA ARG A 173 -19.62 -8.89 -15.80
C ARG A 173 -19.04 -8.46 -14.46
N LEU A 174 -17.96 -7.69 -14.46
CA LEU A 174 -17.35 -7.21 -13.22
C LEU A 174 -18.16 -6.09 -12.55
N ALA A 175 -18.88 -5.28 -13.32
CA ALA A 175 -19.82 -4.30 -12.78
C ALA A 175 -20.96 -4.96 -11.97
N GLN A 176 -21.37 -6.20 -12.29
CA GLN A 176 -22.34 -6.93 -11.47
C GLN A 176 -21.81 -7.25 -10.07
N ILE A 177 -20.50 -7.51 -9.93
CA ILE A 177 -19.88 -7.74 -8.61
C ILE A 177 -19.98 -6.47 -7.77
N SER A 178 -19.63 -5.31 -8.34
CA SER A 178 -19.79 -4.03 -7.64
C SER A 178 -21.26 -3.75 -7.33
N LYS A 179 -22.18 -4.05 -8.25
CA LYS A 179 -23.62 -3.86 -8.04
C LYS A 179 -24.12 -4.66 -6.83
N ALA A 180 -23.79 -5.94 -6.73
CA ALA A 180 -24.21 -6.78 -5.60
C ALA A 180 -23.71 -6.22 -4.26
N ARG A 181 -22.46 -5.74 -4.21
CA ARG A 181 -21.89 -5.13 -2.99
C ARG A 181 -22.61 -3.85 -2.58
N LEU A 182 -23.05 -3.05 -3.55
CA LEU A 182 -23.86 -1.86 -3.28
C LEU A 182 -25.26 -2.24 -2.75
N GLU A 183 -25.85 -3.30 -3.28
CA GLU A 183 -27.14 -3.84 -2.81
C GLU A 183 -27.04 -4.39 -1.38
N ASP A 184 -25.87 -4.90 -0.98
CA ASP A 184 -25.54 -5.32 0.40
C ASP A 184 -25.22 -4.13 1.34
N GLY A 185 -25.34 -2.88 0.87
CA GLY A 185 -25.11 -1.67 1.66
C GLY A 185 -23.65 -1.20 1.71
N GLU A 186 -22.73 -1.82 0.97
CA GLU A 186 -21.36 -1.32 0.90
C GLU A 186 -21.27 0.01 0.12
N ASN A 187 -20.28 0.83 0.44
CA ASN A 187 -20.03 2.06 -0.30
C ASN A 187 -19.39 1.79 -1.68
N PHE A 188 -19.45 2.80 -2.55
CA PHE A 188 -18.93 2.74 -3.92
C PHE A 188 -17.46 2.29 -4.02
N ARG A 189 -16.57 2.77 -3.14
CA ARG A 189 -15.16 2.38 -3.20
C ARG A 189 -14.96 0.91 -2.86
N SER A 190 -15.63 0.42 -1.81
CA SER A 190 -15.59 -1.00 -1.43
C SER A 190 -16.18 -1.90 -2.53
N ALA A 191 -17.25 -1.45 -3.18
CA ALA A 191 -17.84 -2.15 -4.31
C ALA A 191 -16.90 -2.26 -5.53
N ILE A 192 -16.17 -1.18 -5.86
CA ILE A 192 -15.14 -1.21 -6.91
C ILE A 192 -13.96 -2.10 -6.51
N ARG A 193 -13.54 -2.07 -5.24
CA ARG A 193 -12.47 -2.95 -4.72
C ARG A 193 -12.80 -4.42 -4.96
N SER A 194 -14.02 -4.85 -4.69
CA SER A 194 -14.45 -6.24 -4.95
C SER A 194 -14.37 -6.63 -6.44
N ALA A 195 -14.77 -5.72 -7.34
CA ALA A 195 -14.62 -5.95 -8.78
C ALA A 195 -13.15 -5.95 -9.23
N LEU A 196 -12.31 -5.11 -8.64
CA LEU A 196 -10.86 -5.09 -8.87
C LEU A 196 -10.20 -6.40 -8.41
N THR A 197 -10.56 -6.93 -7.24
CA THR A 197 -10.07 -8.23 -6.77
C THR A 197 -10.38 -9.34 -7.77
N ALA A 198 -11.62 -9.36 -8.29
CA ALA A 198 -12.02 -10.31 -9.33
C ALA A 198 -11.27 -10.09 -10.66
N ALA A 199 -10.93 -8.84 -11.00
CA ALA A 199 -10.12 -8.51 -12.18
C ALA A 199 -8.68 -9.03 -12.06
N LEU A 200 -8.08 -8.93 -10.87
CA LEU A 200 -6.73 -9.41 -10.57
C LEU A 200 -6.66 -10.94 -10.51
N ALA A 201 -7.75 -11.61 -10.09
CA ALA A 201 -7.84 -13.07 -10.13
C ALA A 201 -8.15 -13.63 -11.54
N SER A 202 -8.40 -12.76 -12.54
CA SER A 202 -8.76 -13.19 -13.89
C SER A 202 -7.55 -13.78 -14.64
N PRO A 203 -7.74 -14.83 -15.46
CA PRO A 203 -6.71 -15.31 -16.39
C PRO A 203 -6.15 -14.21 -17.31
N SER A 204 -6.98 -13.20 -17.66
CA SER A 204 -6.52 -12.06 -18.46
C SER A 204 -5.52 -11.15 -17.74
N PHE A 205 -5.46 -11.21 -16.41
CA PHE A 205 -4.43 -10.53 -15.61
C PHE A 205 -3.23 -11.45 -15.35
N VAL A 206 -3.50 -12.66 -14.84
CA VAL A 206 -2.48 -13.63 -14.40
C VAL A 206 -1.61 -14.13 -15.56
N PHE A 207 -2.20 -14.32 -16.74
CA PHE A 207 -1.49 -14.77 -17.93
C PHE A 207 -1.33 -13.63 -18.94
N ARG A 208 -0.22 -13.67 -19.69
CA ARG A 208 -0.03 -12.90 -20.92
C ARG A 208 -0.46 -13.78 -22.09
N LEU A 209 -1.76 -13.74 -22.41
CA LEU A 209 -2.32 -14.51 -23.52
C LEU A 209 -2.06 -13.76 -24.82
N GLU A 210 -1.56 -14.47 -25.82
CA GLU A 210 -1.42 -14.02 -27.22
C GLU A 210 -2.43 -14.81 -28.07
N PRO A 211 -3.76 -14.58 -27.92
CA PRO A 211 -4.76 -15.27 -28.74
C PRO A 211 -4.57 -15.05 -30.24
N GLY A 212 -3.85 -13.97 -30.61
CA GLY A 212 -3.35 -13.70 -31.94
C GLY A 212 -4.39 -13.26 -32.96
N GLY A 213 -3.90 -12.78 -34.12
CA GLY A 213 -4.69 -12.41 -35.28
C GLY A 213 -5.17 -13.61 -36.12
N LYS A 214 -6.16 -13.40 -36.99
CA LYS A 214 -6.78 -14.45 -37.83
C LYS A 214 -5.73 -15.20 -38.69
N GLY A 215 -5.27 -16.34 -38.17
CA GLY A 215 -4.35 -17.25 -38.87
C GLY A 215 -4.47 -18.67 -38.33
N ARG A 216 -5.65 -19.28 -38.42
CA ARG A 216 -5.83 -20.71 -38.09
C ARG A 216 -5.10 -21.56 -39.13
N GLY A 217 -3.85 -21.96 -38.85
CA GLY A 217 -3.15 -22.93 -39.68
C GLY A 217 -1.61 -22.83 -39.73
N HIS A 218 -0.99 -21.78 -39.18
CA HIS A 218 0.47 -21.61 -39.23
C HIS A 218 1.13 -21.82 -37.87
N LYS A 219 2.38 -22.31 -37.87
CA LYS A 219 3.24 -22.48 -36.67
C LYS A 219 3.61 -21.15 -35.99
N SER A 220 3.28 -20.02 -36.60
CA SER A 220 3.50 -18.66 -36.09
C SER A 220 2.22 -17.86 -36.29
N VAL A 221 1.80 -17.15 -35.25
CA VAL A 221 0.63 -16.26 -35.26
C VAL A 221 1.14 -14.83 -35.12
N GLU A 222 0.63 -13.95 -35.98
CA GLU A 222 0.96 -12.52 -35.92
C GLU A 222 0.32 -11.90 -34.68
N LEU A 223 1.14 -11.13 -33.95
CA LEU A 223 0.71 -10.41 -32.75
C LEU A 223 -0.01 -9.12 -33.14
N ASP A 224 -1.09 -8.79 -32.44
CA ASP A 224 -1.71 -7.47 -32.54
C ASP A 224 -0.87 -6.40 -31.82
N ASP A 225 -1.18 -5.13 -32.05
CA ASP A 225 -0.44 -4.02 -31.45
C ASP A 225 -0.42 -4.01 -29.92
N PHE A 226 -1.47 -4.50 -29.24
CA PHE A 226 -1.51 -4.58 -27.79
C PHE A 226 -0.66 -5.75 -27.27
N GLU A 227 -0.63 -6.85 -28.02
CA GLU A 227 0.26 -7.99 -27.79
C GLU A 227 1.73 -7.58 -27.99
N VAL A 228 2.05 -6.83 -29.06
CA VAL A 228 3.39 -6.25 -29.29
C VAL A 228 3.79 -5.32 -28.14
N ALA A 229 2.92 -4.39 -27.74
CA ALA A 229 3.17 -3.49 -26.61
C ALA A 229 3.46 -4.27 -25.32
N THR A 230 2.64 -5.28 -25.02
CA THR A 230 2.79 -6.11 -23.83
C THR A 230 4.08 -6.90 -23.87
N ARG A 231 4.39 -7.54 -25.00
CA ARG A 231 5.60 -8.34 -25.14
C ARG A 231 6.85 -7.48 -25.00
N LEU A 232 6.89 -6.31 -25.65
CA LEU A 232 8.00 -5.38 -25.55
C LEU A 232 8.18 -4.85 -24.12
N SER A 233 7.10 -4.48 -23.43
CA SER A 233 7.18 -3.96 -22.07
C SER A 233 7.64 -4.99 -21.05
N TYR A 234 7.16 -6.23 -21.15
CA TYR A 234 7.59 -7.28 -20.23
C TYR A 234 8.99 -7.79 -20.56
N PHE A 235 9.39 -7.75 -21.83
CA PHE A 235 10.75 -8.09 -22.21
C PHE A 235 11.76 -7.07 -21.68
N LEU A 236 11.53 -5.77 -21.90
CA LEU A 236 12.49 -4.72 -21.53
C LEU A 236 12.36 -4.25 -20.08
N TRP A 237 11.14 -4.15 -19.55
CA TRP A 237 10.88 -3.54 -18.23
C TRP A 237 10.33 -4.52 -17.20
N SER A 238 10.04 -5.77 -17.58
CA SER A 238 9.35 -6.74 -16.71
C SER A 238 8.07 -6.18 -16.07
N SER A 239 7.42 -5.23 -16.75
CA SER A 239 6.30 -4.45 -16.25
C SER A 239 5.29 -4.15 -17.36
N ALA A 240 4.13 -3.63 -16.98
CA ALA A 240 3.05 -3.27 -17.89
C ALA A 240 3.45 -2.14 -18.86
N PRO A 241 2.89 -2.09 -20.07
CA PRO A 241 3.16 -1.04 -21.04
C PRO A 241 2.74 0.33 -20.47
N ASP A 242 3.56 1.35 -20.66
CA ASP A 242 3.25 2.72 -20.24
C ASP A 242 2.17 3.36 -21.12
N ASP A 243 1.73 4.56 -20.75
CA ASP A 243 0.69 5.28 -21.49
C ASP A 243 1.08 5.59 -22.94
N THR A 244 2.36 5.86 -23.20
CA THR A 244 2.85 6.11 -24.57
C THR A 244 2.71 4.87 -25.43
N LEU A 245 3.20 3.73 -24.95
CA LEU A 245 3.14 2.46 -25.68
C LEU A 245 1.68 2.00 -25.86
N ARG A 246 0.83 2.15 -24.84
CA ARG A 246 -0.62 1.87 -24.94
C ARG A 246 -1.33 2.75 -25.97
N ARG A 247 -1.00 4.04 -26.05
CA ARG A 247 -1.59 4.96 -27.04
C ARG A 247 -1.18 4.58 -28.47
N ARG A 248 0.08 4.25 -28.69
CA ARG A 248 0.55 3.77 -30.00
C ARG A 248 -0.11 2.46 -30.40
N ALA A 249 -0.24 1.54 -29.44
CA ALA A 249 -0.92 0.28 -29.67
C ALA A 249 -2.38 0.50 -30.12
N ARG A 250 -3.08 1.42 -29.44
CA ARG A 250 -4.46 1.80 -29.79
C ARG A 250 -4.59 2.40 -31.18
N ARG A 251 -3.53 3.02 -31.72
CA ARG A 251 -3.51 3.62 -33.06
C ARG A 251 -3.05 2.65 -34.15
N GLY A 252 -2.66 1.42 -33.82
CA GLY A 252 -2.12 0.47 -34.80
C GLY A 252 -0.71 0.83 -35.29
N GLU A 253 0.05 1.59 -34.49
CA GLU A 253 1.35 2.14 -34.90
C GLU A 253 2.54 1.21 -34.59
N LEU A 254 2.38 0.19 -33.74
CA LEU A 254 3.49 -0.63 -33.25
C LEU A 254 3.92 -1.74 -34.21
N GLN A 255 3.16 -1.96 -35.27
CA GLN A 255 3.55 -2.79 -36.42
C GLN A 255 4.52 -2.06 -37.37
N VAL A 256 4.61 -0.72 -37.28
CA VAL A 256 5.52 0.06 -38.11
C VAL A 256 6.94 -0.05 -37.54
N PHE A 257 7.86 -0.62 -38.31
CA PHE A 257 9.21 -0.96 -37.87
C PHE A 257 9.96 0.24 -37.27
N GLU A 258 9.89 1.40 -37.91
CA GLU A 258 10.56 2.62 -37.45
C GLU A 258 10.01 3.10 -36.10
N ILE A 259 8.70 2.96 -35.89
CA ILE A 259 8.05 3.31 -34.62
C ILE A 259 8.45 2.32 -33.53
N LEU A 260 8.46 1.02 -33.84
CA LEU A 260 8.87 -0.02 -32.90
C LEU A 260 10.32 0.15 -32.45
N VAL A 261 11.23 0.48 -33.38
CA VAL A 261 12.64 0.78 -33.06
C VAL A 261 12.76 2.03 -32.19
N ALA A 262 12.00 3.09 -32.49
CA ALA A 262 12.01 4.31 -31.69
C ALA A 262 11.52 4.07 -30.26
N GLU A 263 10.43 3.32 -30.07
CA GLU A 263 9.92 2.96 -28.75
C GLU A 263 10.88 2.04 -28.00
N THR A 264 11.46 1.04 -28.67
CA THR A 264 12.50 0.18 -28.07
C THR A 264 13.67 1.02 -27.52
N ARG A 265 14.18 1.98 -28.29
CA ARG A 265 15.28 2.85 -27.85
C ARG A 265 14.88 3.75 -26.68
N ARG A 266 13.67 4.31 -26.70
CA ARG A 266 13.13 5.10 -25.59
C ARG A 266 13.04 4.25 -24.32
N MET A 267 12.54 3.03 -24.45
CA MET A 267 12.35 2.12 -23.33
C MET A 267 13.68 1.66 -22.73
N LEU A 268 14.68 1.39 -23.56
CA LEU A 268 16.04 1.04 -23.10
C LEU A 268 16.75 2.19 -22.37
N ALA A 269 16.35 3.45 -22.63
CA ALA A 269 16.89 4.61 -21.91
C ALA A 269 16.23 4.86 -20.55
N ASP A 270 15.09 4.21 -20.27
CA ASP A 270 14.35 4.34 -19.01
C ASP A 270 15.00 3.50 -17.90
N GLU A 271 14.92 3.96 -16.65
CA GLU A 271 15.45 3.23 -15.48
C GLU A 271 14.84 1.82 -15.35
N ARG A 272 13.57 1.64 -15.75
CA ARG A 272 12.92 0.32 -15.73
C ARG A 272 13.63 -0.73 -16.60
N ALA A 273 14.47 -0.33 -17.55
CA ALA A 273 15.27 -1.25 -18.35
C ALA A 273 16.33 -2.03 -17.53
N ASP A 274 16.62 -1.63 -16.29
CA ASP A 274 17.45 -2.42 -15.38
C ASP A 274 16.87 -3.81 -15.12
N ALA A 275 15.55 -3.94 -15.21
CA ALA A 275 14.90 -5.24 -15.13
C ALA A 275 15.34 -6.20 -16.24
N LEU A 276 15.74 -5.70 -17.42
CA LEU A 276 16.32 -6.52 -18.46
C LEU A 276 17.68 -7.06 -18.01
N ALA A 277 18.57 -6.21 -17.50
CA ALA A 277 19.88 -6.65 -17.00
C ALA A 277 19.71 -7.69 -15.88
N LEU A 278 18.89 -7.38 -14.87
CA LEU A 278 18.60 -8.27 -13.75
C LEU A 278 18.01 -9.61 -14.20
N ASN A 279 16.96 -9.61 -15.00
CA ASN A 279 16.27 -10.86 -15.33
C ASN A 279 16.95 -11.65 -16.44
N PHE A 280 17.40 -10.97 -17.51
CA PHE A 280 18.03 -11.64 -18.64
C PHE A 280 19.44 -12.10 -18.29
N ALA A 281 20.29 -11.25 -17.68
CA ALA A 281 21.66 -11.66 -17.36
C ALA A 281 21.67 -12.75 -16.29
N ALA A 282 20.84 -12.64 -15.24
CA ALA A 282 20.78 -13.67 -14.21
C ALA A 282 20.30 -15.02 -14.76
N GLN A 283 19.38 -15.02 -15.73
CA GLN A 283 18.95 -16.26 -16.37
C GLN A 283 19.99 -16.79 -17.37
N TRP A 284 20.57 -15.92 -18.19
CA TRP A 284 21.52 -16.31 -19.24
C TRP A 284 22.84 -16.82 -18.66
N LEU A 285 23.32 -16.20 -17.59
CA LEU A 285 24.52 -16.61 -16.85
C LEU A 285 24.22 -17.65 -15.76
N GLU A 286 22.97 -18.10 -15.66
CA GLU A 286 22.51 -19.05 -14.65
C GLU A 286 22.88 -18.64 -13.20
N LEU A 287 22.91 -17.33 -12.90
CA LEU A 287 23.30 -16.81 -11.58
C LEU A 287 22.41 -17.32 -10.45
N ARG A 288 21.19 -17.79 -10.77
CA ARG A 288 20.28 -18.43 -9.81
C ARG A 288 20.84 -19.74 -9.26
N ASN A 289 21.69 -20.43 -10.01
CA ASN A 289 22.35 -21.65 -9.53
C ASN A 289 23.33 -21.35 -8.38
N LEU A 290 23.77 -20.10 -8.21
CA LEU A 290 24.59 -19.70 -7.06
C LEU A 290 23.83 -19.85 -5.74
N GLU A 291 22.50 -19.74 -5.74
CA GLU A 291 21.66 -19.97 -4.54
C GLU A 291 21.79 -21.41 -4.02
N ASP A 292 21.96 -22.36 -4.95
CA ASP A 292 22.11 -23.79 -4.65
C ASP A 292 23.56 -24.19 -4.36
N ALA A 293 24.53 -23.32 -4.65
CA ALA A 293 25.94 -23.59 -4.40
C ALA A 293 26.24 -23.67 -2.90
N GLN A 294 26.68 -24.83 -2.41
CA GLN A 294 27.10 -25.05 -1.03
C GLN A 294 28.56 -25.51 -0.99
N PRO A 295 29.53 -24.56 -0.99
CA PRO A 295 30.93 -24.88 -0.77
C PRO A 295 31.14 -25.52 0.60
N ASP A 296 32.16 -26.37 0.70
CA ASP A 296 32.59 -26.94 1.98
C ASP A 296 33.00 -25.79 2.93
N ALA A 297 32.34 -25.72 4.09
CA ALA A 297 32.52 -24.63 5.05
C ALA A 297 33.92 -24.64 5.70
N ASP A 298 34.58 -25.80 5.80
CA ASP A 298 35.94 -25.89 6.33
C ASP A 298 36.95 -25.39 5.29
N ALA A 299 36.69 -25.63 4.01
CA ALA A 299 37.54 -25.16 2.91
C ALA A 299 37.30 -23.67 2.56
N PHE A 300 36.07 -23.19 2.70
CA PHE A 300 35.64 -21.83 2.33
C PHE A 300 34.89 -21.12 3.48
N PRO A 301 35.56 -20.86 4.62
CA PRO A 301 34.90 -20.30 5.81
C PRO A 301 34.38 -18.87 5.62
N GLU A 302 34.87 -18.15 4.62
CA GLU A 302 34.41 -16.79 4.29
C GLU A 302 33.17 -16.77 3.38
N PHE A 303 32.76 -17.93 2.84
CA PHE A 303 31.59 -18.02 1.98
C PHE A 303 30.31 -17.96 2.82
N ASP A 304 29.54 -16.89 2.66
CA ASP A 304 28.22 -16.72 3.24
C ASP A 304 27.20 -16.23 2.20
N GLU A 305 25.94 -16.23 2.60
CA GLU A 305 24.82 -15.81 1.75
C GLU A 305 24.95 -14.34 1.26
N ALA A 306 25.62 -13.48 2.02
CA ALA A 306 25.81 -12.10 1.62
C ALA A 306 26.93 -11.95 0.58
N LEU A 307 28.01 -12.72 0.68
CA LEU A 307 29.04 -12.81 -0.35
C LEU A 307 28.45 -13.39 -1.65
N ARG A 308 27.64 -14.45 -1.56
CA ARG A 308 26.94 -15.03 -2.70
C ARG A 308 26.10 -14.00 -3.46
N ARG A 309 25.29 -13.20 -2.74
CA ARG A 309 24.53 -12.11 -3.38
C ARG A 309 25.43 -11.07 -4.03
N SER A 310 26.59 -10.81 -3.44
CA SER A 310 27.54 -9.84 -3.99
C SER A 310 28.16 -10.35 -5.29
N MET A 311 28.55 -11.62 -5.34
CA MET A 311 29.04 -12.32 -6.55
C MET A 311 28.04 -12.25 -7.71
N ALA A 312 26.76 -12.54 -7.43
CA ALA A 312 25.70 -12.42 -8.45
C ALA A 312 25.57 -10.97 -8.94
N ARG A 313 25.55 -10.00 -8.01
CA ARG A 313 25.40 -8.59 -8.34
C ARG A 313 26.56 -8.02 -9.15
N GLU A 314 27.78 -8.49 -8.96
CA GLU A 314 28.95 -8.12 -9.77
C GLU A 314 28.70 -8.39 -11.27
N SER A 315 28.24 -9.61 -11.58
CA SER A 315 27.94 -10.04 -12.95
C SER A 315 26.77 -9.27 -13.56
N GLU A 316 25.73 -9.01 -12.78
CA GLU A 316 24.60 -8.17 -13.21
C GLU A 316 25.05 -6.74 -13.54
N LEU A 317 25.89 -6.13 -12.71
CA LEU A 317 26.37 -4.76 -12.90
C LEU A 317 27.27 -4.62 -14.14
N LEU A 318 28.11 -5.62 -14.43
CA LEU A 318 28.88 -5.63 -15.66
C LEU A 318 27.97 -5.66 -16.89
N PHE A 319 26.95 -6.53 -16.88
CA PHE A 319 25.97 -6.59 -17.97
C PHE A 319 25.18 -5.29 -18.10
N GLU A 320 24.71 -4.73 -16.98
CA GLU A 320 24.01 -3.46 -16.92
C GLU A 320 24.84 -2.33 -17.52
N THR A 321 26.14 -2.27 -17.18
CA THR A 321 27.09 -1.30 -17.73
C THR A 321 27.21 -1.43 -19.24
N VAL A 322 27.43 -2.65 -19.74
CA VAL A 322 27.57 -2.90 -21.18
C VAL A 322 26.31 -2.48 -21.94
N LEU A 323 25.13 -2.78 -21.39
CA LEU A 323 23.84 -2.44 -21.97
C LEU A 323 23.58 -0.92 -21.96
N ARG A 324 23.70 -0.27 -20.80
CA ARG A 324 23.36 1.16 -20.60
C ARG A 324 24.31 2.08 -21.33
N GLU A 325 25.60 1.79 -21.25
CA GLU A 325 26.63 2.60 -21.89
C GLU A 325 26.82 2.25 -23.38
N ARG A 326 26.04 1.29 -23.90
CA ARG A 326 26.09 0.81 -25.29
C ARG A 326 27.50 0.38 -25.69
N ARG A 327 28.14 -0.35 -24.78
CA ARG A 327 29.48 -0.90 -24.98
C ARG A 327 29.45 -2.04 -25.99
N ASP A 328 30.63 -2.45 -26.42
CA ASP A 328 30.77 -3.64 -27.23
C ASP A 328 30.42 -4.87 -26.38
N ILE A 329 29.61 -5.79 -26.90
CA ILE A 329 29.24 -7.02 -26.17
C ILE A 329 30.46 -7.87 -25.79
N ARG A 330 31.56 -7.75 -26.53
CA ARG A 330 32.84 -8.42 -26.22
C ARG A 330 33.43 -7.95 -24.89
N GLU A 331 33.04 -6.79 -24.39
CA GLU A 331 33.45 -6.26 -23.09
C GLU A 331 32.98 -7.16 -21.94
N LEU A 332 31.90 -7.93 -22.13
CA LEU A 332 31.51 -8.99 -21.19
C LEU A 332 32.62 -10.04 -20.95
N LEU A 333 33.55 -10.22 -21.89
CA LEU A 333 34.68 -11.15 -21.76
C LEU A 333 36.03 -10.46 -21.56
N THR A 334 36.11 -9.16 -21.84
CA THR A 334 37.38 -8.44 -21.96
C THR A 334 37.49 -7.22 -21.05
N ALA A 335 36.42 -6.87 -20.32
CA ALA A 335 36.41 -5.73 -19.40
C ALA A 335 37.62 -5.76 -18.47
N ASP A 336 38.33 -4.64 -18.43
CA ASP A 336 39.45 -4.34 -17.55
C ASP A 336 38.99 -3.60 -16.29
N TYR A 337 37.72 -3.79 -15.90
CA TYR A 337 37.11 -3.27 -14.70
C TYR A 337 36.05 -4.24 -14.18
N SER A 338 35.69 -4.10 -12.90
CA SER A 338 34.53 -4.77 -12.30
C SER A 338 33.85 -3.83 -11.29
N HIS A 339 32.85 -4.32 -10.55
CA HIS A 339 32.13 -3.59 -9.52
C HIS A 339 32.21 -4.31 -8.19
N TYR A 340 32.85 -3.68 -7.19
CA TYR A 340 33.02 -4.26 -5.85
C TYR A 340 32.24 -3.48 -4.81
N ASP A 341 31.60 -4.21 -3.90
CA ASP A 341 31.24 -3.76 -2.56
C ASP A 341 32.34 -4.20 -1.57
N GLU A 342 32.15 -3.94 -0.27
CA GLU A 342 33.09 -4.34 0.78
C GLU A 342 33.38 -5.84 0.79
N ARG A 343 32.38 -6.68 0.52
CA ARG A 343 32.50 -8.14 0.59
C ARG A 343 33.33 -8.68 -0.56
N LEU A 344 33.04 -8.27 -1.78
CA LEU A 344 33.85 -8.64 -2.94
C LEU A 344 35.26 -8.08 -2.85
N ALA A 345 35.42 -6.84 -2.36
CA ALA A 345 36.74 -6.26 -2.17
C ALA A 345 37.57 -7.12 -1.21
N ARG A 346 37.00 -7.56 -0.08
CA ARG A 346 37.67 -8.50 0.84
C ARG A 346 37.96 -9.85 0.17
N HIS A 347 36.98 -10.43 -0.51
CA HIS A 347 37.11 -11.72 -1.18
C HIS A 347 38.21 -11.73 -2.25
N TYR A 348 38.36 -10.63 -2.99
CA TYR A 348 39.38 -10.49 -4.03
C TYR A 348 40.71 -9.92 -3.52
N GLY A 349 40.80 -9.52 -2.25
CA GLY A 349 41.98 -8.89 -1.66
C GLY A 349 42.24 -7.46 -2.18
N ALA A 350 41.20 -6.75 -2.61
CA ALA A 350 41.31 -5.37 -3.10
C ALA A 350 41.63 -4.40 -1.94
N VAL A 351 42.55 -3.47 -2.18
CA VAL A 351 42.96 -2.45 -1.20
C VAL A 351 42.18 -1.17 -1.45
N GLY A 352 41.51 -0.65 -0.42
CA GLY A 352 40.75 0.59 -0.51
C GLY A 352 39.67 0.71 0.55
N ALA A 353 38.98 1.85 0.58
CA ALA A 353 37.83 2.08 1.43
C ALA A 353 36.54 1.70 0.68
N PHE A 354 36.07 0.48 0.92
CA PHE A 354 34.80 -0.04 0.39
C PHE A 354 33.73 -0.06 1.48
N ASP A 355 32.47 0.04 1.06
CA ASP A 355 31.29 -0.05 1.92
C ASP A 355 30.26 -0.97 1.27
N THR A 356 29.02 -0.96 1.75
CA THR A 356 27.95 -1.79 1.21
C THR A 356 27.48 -1.39 -0.19
N HIS A 357 28.01 -0.30 -0.77
CA HIS A 357 27.67 0.15 -2.12
C HIS A 357 28.69 -0.36 -3.14
N PHE A 358 28.19 -0.84 -4.27
CA PHE A 358 29.04 -1.23 -5.38
C PHE A 358 29.69 -0.01 -6.03
N ARG A 359 30.98 -0.12 -6.31
CA ARG A 359 31.77 0.91 -7.00
C ARG A 359 32.59 0.25 -8.10
N ARG A 360 32.74 0.95 -9.22
CA ARG A 360 33.62 0.51 -10.31
C ARG A 360 35.07 0.48 -9.83
N VAL A 361 35.77 -0.61 -10.15
CA VAL A 361 37.18 -0.85 -9.81
C VAL A 361 37.92 -1.23 -11.08
N ASP A 362 39.03 -0.56 -11.36
CA ASP A 362 39.89 -0.88 -12.50
C ASP A 362 40.74 -2.12 -12.20
N LEU A 363 40.80 -3.05 -13.15
CA LEU A 363 41.49 -4.34 -13.10
C LEU A 363 42.71 -4.38 -14.04
N ILE A 364 43.15 -3.22 -14.54
CA ILE A 364 44.17 -3.07 -15.60
C ILE A 364 45.42 -3.93 -15.32
N ASP A 365 45.90 -3.94 -14.08
CA ASP A 365 47.13 -4.64 -13.67
C ASP A 365 46.93 -6.09 -13.18
N GLY A 366 45.68 -6.57 -13.15
CA GLY A 366 45.32 -7.91 -12.68
C GLY A 366 45.06 -8.92 -13.80
N PRO A 367 45.02 -10.23 -13.50
CA PRO A 367 44.70 -11.27 -14.48
C PRO A 367 43.19 -11.41 -14.76
N ARG A 368 42.32 -10.81 -13.94
CA ARG A 368 40.85 -10.92 -14.06
C ARG A 368 40.34 -10.05 -15.21
N ARG A 369 39.50 -10.63 -16.09
CA ARG A 369 38.87 -9.93 -17.23
C ARG A 369 37.44 -10.42 -17.45
N GLY A 370 36.52 -9.47 -17.60
CA GLY A 370 35.11 -9.74 -17.84
C GLY A 370 34.49 -10.76 -16.88
N LEU A 371 33.42 -11.40 -17.34
CA LEU A 371 32.64 -12.40 -16.59
C LEU A 371 33.48 -13.61 -16.16
N LEU A 372 34.48 -14.01 -16.94
CA LEU A 372 35.36 -15.15 -16.59
C LEU A 372 36.30 -14.84 -15.42
N GLY A 373 36.45 -13.56 -15.07
CA GLY A 373 37.21 -13.11 -13.91
C GLY A 373 36.39 -12.94 -12.64
N HIS A 374 35.06 -13.08 -12.71
CA HIS A 374 34.16 -12.96 -11.57
C HIS A 374 34.16 -14.25 -10.74
N ALA A 375 33.81 -14.13 -9.47
CA ALA A 375 33.57 -15.22 -8.55
C ALA A 375 32.12 -15.69 -8.70
N GLY A 376 31.94 -17.00 -8.83
CA GLY A 376 30.64 -17.63 -9.06
C GLY A 376 30.75 -18.93 -9.84
#